data_AF-A0A9X0RV61-F1
#
_entry.id   AF-A0A9X0RV61-F1
#
_cell.length_a   1.000
_cell.length_b   1.000
_cell.length_c   1.000
_cell.angle_alpha   90.00
_cell.angle_beta   90.00
_cell.angle_gamma   90.00
#
_symmetry.space_group_name_H-M   'P 1'
#
loop_
_entity.id
_entity.type
_entity.pdbx_description
1 polymer ?
#
loop_
_entity_poly.entity_id
_entity_poly.type
_entity_poly.pdbx_seq_one_letter_code
_entity_poly.pdbx_strand_id
1 'polypeptide(L)'
;MFSQLLVIKRRREQRLRQQLLRGDRRQQEIQQNLKKLVAQRDQLQQEWRQIGLQGRGSLSRAAFASLQRQLAGCHQQDRQLADRCLTLQQESQRWLDARQALQEQIRRSSIEQEKLNYLVEHHT
;
A
#
# COMPACT_ATOMS: atom_id res chain seq x y z
N MET A 1 27.79 -10.64 -31.30
CA MET A 1 26.93 -9.45 -31.05
C MET A 1 25.58 -9.83 -30.45
N PHE A 2 24.83 -10.77 -31.04
CA PHE A 2 23.52 -11.20 -30.52
C PHE A 2 23.57 -11.83 -29.12
N SER A 3 24.61 -12.60 -28.79
CA SER A 3 24.82 -13.16 -27.44
C SER A 3 24.95 -12.08 -26.35
N GLN A 4 25.65 -10.98 -26.62
CA GLN A 4 25.77 -9.86 -25.69
C GLN A 4 24.44 -9.13 -25.51
N LEU A 5 23.68 -8.92 -26.60
CA LEU A 5 22.36 -8.32 -26.54
C LEU A 5 21.36 -9.17 -25.73
N LEU A 6 21.43 -10.50 -25.87
CA LEU A 6 20.64 -11.44 -25.09
C LEU A 6 20.93 -11.32 -23.58
N VAL A 7 22.20 -11.23 -23.20
CA VAL A 7 22.61 -11.02 -21.79
C VAL A 7 22.05 -9.71 -21.24
N ILE A 8 22.11 -8.62 -22.02
CA ILE A 8 21.55 -7.32 -21.62
C ILE A 8 20.03 -7.41 -21.41
N LYS A 9 19.32 -8.08 -22.32
CA LYS A 9 17.86 -8.28 -22.23
C LYS A 9 17.47 -9.12 -21.01
N ARG A 10 18.16 -10.23 -20.75
CA ARG A 10 17.98 -11.07 -19.55
C ARG A 10 18.15 -10.25 -18.25
N ARG A 11 19.21 -9.43 -18.17
CA ARG A 11 19.43 -8.52 -17.02
C ARG A 11 18.33 -7.48 -16.86
N ARG A 12 17.79 -6.95 -17.97
CA ARG A 12 16.67 -6.00 -17.93
C ARG A 12 15.40 -6.69 -17.42
N GLU A 13 15.08 -7.88 -17.90
CA GLU A 13 13.93 -8.64 -17.41
C GLU A 13 14.06 -8.96 -15.92
N GLN A 14 15.25 -9.39 -15.48
CA GLN A 14 15.50 -9.68 -14.06
C GLN A 14 15.24 -8.45 -13.18
N ARG A 15 15.65 -7.25 -13.62
CA ARG A 15 15.35 -5.99 -12.92
C ARG A 15 13.85 -5.70 -12.85
N LEU A 16 13.11 -5.92 -13.95
CA LEU A 16 11.66 -5.75 -13.97
C LEU A 16 10.95 -6.74 -13.03
N ARG A 17 11.38 -8.00 -13.00
CA ARG A 17 10.86 -9.01 -12.06
C ARG A 17 11.17 -8.66 -10.61
N GLN A 18 12.36 -8.13 -10.32
CA GLN A 18 12.69 -7.64 -8.99
C GLN A 18 11.83 -6.44 -8.57
N GLN A 19 11.55 -5.53 -9.50
CA GLN A 19 10.63 -4.40 -9.25
C GLN A 19 9.21 -4.91 -8.96
N LEU A 20 8.72 -5.89 -9.73
CA LEU A 20 7.43 -6.56 -9.50
C LEU A 20 7.36 -7.17 -8.09
N LEU A 21 8.38 -7.94 -7.70
CA LEU A 21 8.45 -8.56 -6.37
C LEU A 21 8.49 -7.54 -5.24
N ARG A 22 9.24 -6.45 -5.40
CA ARG A 22 9.31 -5.36 -4.40
C ARG A 22 7.96 -4.68 -4.23
N GLY A 23 7.27 -4.37 -5.32
CA GLY A 23 5.94 -3.77 -5.25
C GLY A 23 4.89 -4.73 -4.67
N ASP A 24 4.94 -6.03 -5.00
CA ASP A 24 4.05 -7.03 -4.40
C ASP A 24 4.28 -7.18 -2.89
N ARG A 25 5.53 -7.13 -2.42
CA ARG A 25 5.83 -7.07 -0.97
C ARG A 25 5.29 -5.78 -0.34
N ARG A 26 5.51 -4.64 -0.99
CA ARG A 26 4.99 -3.35 -0.52
C ARG A 26 3.46 -3.36 -0.41
N GLN A 27 2.78 -4.00 -1.36
CA GLN A 27 1.34 -4.16 -1.34
C GLN A 27 0.86 -4.97 -0.14
N GLN A 28 1.57 -6.05 0.21
CA GLN A 28 1.28 -6.83 1.42
C GLN A 28 1.46 -6.01 2.69
N GLU A 29 2.53 -5.19 2.77
CA GLU A 29 2.74 -4.27 3.89
C GLU A 29 1.60 -3.24 4.01
N ILE A 30 1.17 -2.66 2.89
CA ILE A 30 0.05 -1.71 2.85
C ILE A 30 -1.23 -2.38 3.38
N GLN A 31 -1.54 -3.61 2.94
CA GLN A 31 -2.70 -4.35 3.41
C GLN A 31 -2.64 -4.63 4.92
N GLN A 32 -1.47 -5.02 5.44
CA GLN A 32 -1.28 -5.22 6.88
C GLN A 32 -1.46 -3.91 7.67
N ASN A 33 -0.92 -2.81 7.15
CA ASN A 33 -1.05 -1.50 7.78
C ASN A 33 -2.51 -1.00 7.77
N LEU A 34 -3.25 -1.22 6.68
CA LEU A 34 -4.67 -0.90 6.62
C LEU A 34 -5.47 -1.67 7.67
N LYS A 35 -5.20 -2.97 7.87
CA LYS A 35 -5.85 -3.75 8.93
C LYS A 35 -5.57 -3.17 10.32
N LYS A 36 -4.32 -2.75 10.58
CA LYS A 36 -3.96 -2.10 11.85
C LYS A 36 -4.69 -0.77 12.05
N LEU A 37 -4.77 0.07 11.02
CA LEU A 37 -5.48 1.35 11.09
C LEU A 37 -6.98 1.16 11.32
N VAL A 38 -7.60 0.15 10.69
CA VAL A 38 -9.01 -0.18 10.93
C VAL A 38 -9.22 -0.59 12.39
N ALA A 39 -8.39 -1.49 12.93
CA ALA A 39 -8.46 -1.88 14.34
C ALA A 39 -8.26 -0.69 15.30
N GLN A 40 -7.36 0.25 14.95
CA GLN A 40 -7.17 1.48 15.73
C GLN A 40 -8.40 2.39 15.68
N ARG A 41 -9.07 2.52 14.52
CA ARG A 41 -10.32 3.27 14.41
C ARG A 41 -11.44 2.62 15.20
N ASP A 42 -11.54 1.29 15.19
CA ASP A 42 -12.54 0.57 15.97
C ASP A 42 -12.35 0.81 17.48
N GLN A 43 -11.10 0.76 17.94
CA GLN A 43 -10.74 1.09 19.32
C GLN A 43 -11.12 2.54 19.67
N LEU A 44 -10.82 3.48 18.78
CA LEU A 44 -11.14 4.89 18.97
C LEU A 44 -12.66 5.15 19.03
N GLN A 45 -13.44 4.39 18.26
CA GLN A 45 -14.90 4.44 18.35
C GLN A 45 -15.42 3.91 19.68
N GLN A 46 -14.79 2.87 20.24
CA GLN A 46 -15.14 2.37 21.57
C GLN A 46 -14.83 3.42 22.64
N GLU A 47 -13.65 4.05 22.59
CA GLU A 47 -13.27 5.14 23.50
C GLU A 47 -14.26 6.31 23.42
N TRP A 48 -14.62 6.72 22.20
CA TRP A 48 -15.63 7.76 22.00
C TRP A 48 -16.97 7.42 22.65
N ARG A 49 -17.44 6.17 22.51
CA ARG A 49 -18.67 5.71 23.18
C ARG A 49 -18.55 5.72 24.70
N GLN A 50 -17.40 5.32 25.24
CA GLN A 50 -17.15 5.34 26.70
C GLN A 50 -17.17 6.77 27.25
N ILE A 51 -16.56 7.73 26.55
CA ILE A 51 -16.60 9.15 26.92
C ILE A 51 -18.06 9.66 26.88
N GLY A 52 -18.84 9.26 25.88
CA GLY A 52 -20.27 9.59 25.80
C GLY A 52 -21.10 9.02 26.96
N LEU A 53 -20.77 7.82 27.45
CA LEU A 53 -21.43 7.23 28.63
C LEU A 53 -21.07 7.98 29.92
N GLN A 54 -19.82 8.42 30.08
CA GLN A 54 -19.39 9.25 31.21
C GLN A 54 -20.08 10.62 31.25
N GLY A 55 -20.52 11.10 30.08
CA GLY A 55 -21.26 12.36 29.96
C GLY A 55 -22.74 12.29 30.39
N ARG A 56 -23.24 11.14 30.82
CA ARG A 56 -24.64 10.99 31.26
C ARG A 56 -24.84 11.50 32.69
N GLY A 57 -25.85 12.33 32.90
CA GLY A 57 -26.24 12.87 34.21
C GLY A 57 -25.76 14.30 34.44
N SER A 58 -25.91 14.78 35.67
CA SER A 58 -25.46 16.13 36.05
C SER A 58 -23.94 16.17 36.17
N LEU A 59 -23.29 16.96 35.32
CA LEU A 59 -21.84 17.11 35.29
C LEU A 59 -21.43 18.43 35.93
N SER A 60 -20.32 18.41 36.66
CA SER A 60 -19.64 19.66 37.02
C SER A 60 -19.06 20.33 35.77
N ARG A 61 -18.90 21.65 35.80
CA ARG A 61 -18.29 22.41 34.69
C ARG A 61 -16.90 21.89 34.32
N ALA A 62 -16.11 21.48 35.32
CA ALA A 62 -14.78 20.92 35.11
C ALA A 62 -14.82 19.54 34.42
N ALA A 63 -15.74 18.67 34.84
CA ALA A 63 -15.93 17.36 34.22
C ALA A 63 -16.38 17.51 32.76
N PHE A 64 -17.34 18.40 32.49
CA PHE A 64 -17.79 18.70 31.13
C PHE A 64 -16.65 19.21 30.23
N ALA A 65 -15.84 20.17 30.71
CA ALA A 65 -14.69 20.68 29.95
C ALA A 65 -13.61 19.61 29.71
N SER A 66 -13.47 18.64 30.62
CA SER A 66 -12.57 17.49 30.42
C SER A 66 -13.08 16.57 29.32
N LEU A 67 -14.36 16.19 29.36
CA LEU A 67 -14.98 15.33 28.35
C LEU A 67 -14.94 15.98 26.95
N GLN A 68 -15.19 17.29 26.84
CA GLN A 68 -15.06 18.01 25.58
C GLN A 68 -13.65 17.91 24.98
N ARG A 69 -12.61 18.06 25.80
CA ARG A 69 -11.22 17.91 25.33
C ARG A 69 -10.92 16.49 24.87
N GLN A 70 -11.42 15.48 25.58
CA GLN A 70 -11.25 14.08 25.20
C GLN A 70 -11.95 13.78 23.86
N LEU A 71 -13.20 14.21 23.69
CA LEU A 71 -13.95 14.04 22.43
C LEU A 71 -13.26 14.75 21.25
N ALA A 72 -12.75 15.97 21.47
CA ALA A 72 -11.98 16.69 20.46
C ALA A 72 -10.70 15.93 20.07
N GLY A 73 -10.01 15.33 21.05
CA GLY A 73 -8.86 14.46 20.83
C GLY A 73 -9.21 13.23 19.98
N CYS A 74 -10.29 12.52 20.33
CA CYS A 74 -10.75 11.37 19.55
C CYS A 74 -11.10 11.77 18.11
N HIS A 75 -11.82 12.88 17.91
CA HIS A 75 -12.17 13.34 16.57
C HIS A 75 -10.94 13.74 15.75
N GLN A 76 -9.94 14.37 16.36
CA GLN A 76 -8.67 14.69 15.68
C GLN A 76 -7.92 13.41 15.27
N GLN A 77 -7.85 12.42 16.16
CA GLN A 77 -7.21 11.14 15.86
C GLN A 77 -7.94 10.36 14.76
N ASP A 78 -9.27 10.36 14.73
CA ASP A 78 -10.05 9.67 13.69
C ASP A 78 -9.76 10.29 12.31
N ARG A 79 -9.69 11.62 12.23
CA ARG A 79 -9.31 12.31 10.99
C ARG A 79 -7.92 11.90 10.49
N GLN A 80 -6.94 11.88 11.39
CA GLN A 80 -5.57 11.47 11.03
C GLN A 80 -5.52 10.01 10.54
N LEU A 81 -6.27 9.12 11.18
CA LEU A 81 -6.37 7.72 10.75
C LEU A 81 -7.08 7.59 9.40
N ALA A 82 -8.14 8.36 9.17
CA ALA A 82 -8.87 8.38 7.90
C ALA A 82 -7.98 8.88 6.75
N ASP A 83 -7.24 9.96 6.95
CA ASP A 83 -6.28 10.49 5.96
C ASP A 83 -5.18 9.48 5.64
N ARG A 84 -4.69 8.77 6.68
CA ARG A 84 -3.68 7.73 6.50
C ARG A 84 -4.22 6.53 5.72
N CYS A 85 -5.45 6.10 6.00
CA CYS A 85 -6.13 5.05 5.24
C CYS A 85 -6.27 5.45 3.76
N LEU A 86 -6.74 6.67 3.50
CA LEU A 86 -6.92 7.18 2.14
C LEU A 86 -5.58 7.23 1.38
N THR A 87 -4.51 7.69 2.03
CA THR A 87 -3.16 7.71 1.45
C THR A 87 -2.68 6.31 1.08
N LEU A 88 -2.84 5.33 1.98
CA LEU A 88 -2.44 3.95 1.73
C LEU A 88 -3.27 3.27 0.64
N GLN A 89 -4.57 3.57 0.57
CA GLN A 89 -5.44 3.09 -0.50
C GLN A 89 -5.02 3.65 -1.86
N GLN A 90 -4.67 4.94 -1.92
CA GLN A 90 -4.13 5.55 -3.14
C GLN A 90 -2.78 4.94 -3.55
N GLU A 91 -1.87 4.70 -2.60
CA GLU A 91 -0.59 4.04 -2.87
C GLU A 91 -0.81 2.62 -3.43
N SER A 92 -1.73 1.86 -2.82
CA SER A 92 -2.13 0.53 -3.28
C SER A 92 -2.69 0.58 -4.71
N GLN A 93 -3.59 1.52 -5.00
CA GLN A 93 -4.18 1.64 -6.34
C GLN A 93 -3.12 1.96 -7.39
N ARG A 94 -2.23 2.92 -7.10
CA ARG A 94 -1.12 3.28 -7.99
C ARG A 94 -0.21 2.08 -8.28
N TRP A 95 0.03 1.23 -7.28
CA TRP A 95 0.79 0.00 -7.49
C TRP A 95 0.05 -0.98 -8.40
N LEU A 96 -1.25 -1.21 -8.17
CA LEU A 96 -2.06 -2.11 -9.01
C LEU A 96 -2.08 -1.66 -10.47
N ASP A 97 -2.19 -0.36 -10.72
CA ASP A 97 -2.16 0.21 -12.07
C ASP A 97 -0.77 0.02 -12.71
N ALA A 98 0.30 0.28 -11.97
CA ALA A 98 1.68 0.10 -12.45
C ALA A 98 2.06 -1.39 -12.67
N ARG A 99 1.45 -2.29 -11.91
CA ARG A 99 1.73 -3.73 -11.95
C ARG A 99 1.42 -4.34 -13.32
N GLN A 100 0.29 -3.96 -13.91
CA GLN A 100 -0.09 -4.46 -15.24
C GLN A 100 0.92 -4.02 -16.30
N ALA A 101 1.37 -2.77 -16.26
CA ALA A 101 2.39 -2.26 -17.18
C ALA A 101 3.72 -3.02 -17.03
N LEU A 102 4.14 -3.30 -15.79
CA LEU A 102 5.35 -4.09 -15.52
C LEU A 102 5.23 -5.54 -16.03
N GLN A 103 4.08 -6.18 -15.84
CA GLN A 103 3.82 -7.53 -16.35
C GLN A 103 3.89 -7.58 -17.88
N GLU A 104 3.28 -6.61 -18.57
CA GLU A 104 3.36 -6.54 -20.03
C GLU A 104 4.78 -6.26 -20.53
N GLN A 105 5.55 -5.41 -19.83
CA GLN A 105 6.97 -5.19 -20.15
C GLN A 105 7.81 -6.46 -19.99
N ILE A 106 7.56 -7.25 -18.93
CA ILE A 106 8.22 -8.55 -18.72
C ILE A 106 7.86 -9.49 -19.88
N ARG A 107 6.57 -9.61 -20.22
CA ARG A 107 6.10 -10.48 -21.32
C ARG A 107 6.77 -10.13 -22.64
N ARG A 108 6.81 -8.84 -23.01
CA ARG A 108 7.48 -8.36 -24.23
C ARG A 108 8.98 -8.66 -24.20
N SER A 109 9.63 -8.43 -23.05
CA SER A 109 11.04 -8.74 -22.87
C SER A 109 11.33 -10.23 -23.06
N SER A 110 10.46 -11.12 -22.59
CA SER A 110 10.63 -12.57 -22.75
C SER A 110 10.46 -13.00 -24.21
N ILE A 111 9.44 -12.50 -24.91
CA ILE A 111 9.24 -12.78 -26.35
C ILE A 111 10.43 -12.29 -27.18
N GLU A 112 10.96 -11.09 -26.90
CA GLU A 112 12.15 -10.59 -27.60
C GLU A 112 13.38 -11.44 -27.33
N GLN A 113 13.54 -11.98 -26.12
CA GLN A 113 14.65 -12.88 -25.78
C GLN A 113 14.52 -14.23 -26.49
N GLU A 114 13.32 -14.79 -26.61
CA GLU A 114 13.08 -16.03 -27.36
C GLU A 114 13.46 -15.85 -28.84
N LYS A 115 13.03 -14.74 -29.45
CA LYS A 115 13.42 -14.39 -30.83
C LYS A 115 14.94 -14.25 -30.96
N LEU A 116 15.59 -13.62 -29.97
CA LEU A 116 17.04 -13.44 -30.01
C LEU A 116 17.81 -14.75 -29.78
N ASN A 117 17.32 -15.62 -28.90
CA ASN A 117 17.86 -16.97 -28.70
C ASN A 117 17.82 -17.74 -30.01
N TYR A 118 16.68 -17.75 -30.70
CA TYR A 118 16.55 -18.42 -32.00
C TYR A 118 17.59 -17.91 -33.02
N LEU A 119 17.76 -16.59 -33.12
CA LEU A 119 18.78 -16.01 -34.01
C LEU A 119 20.21 -16.38 -33.60
N VAL A 120 20.48 -16.48 -32.29
CA VAL A 120 21.78 -16.94 -31.80
C VAL A 120 22.00 -18.42 -32.14
N GLU A 121 20.99 -19.27 -32.02
CA GLU A 121 21.10 -20.71 -32.24
C GLU A 121 21.16 -21.09 -33.73
N HIS A 122 20.55 -20.30 -34.61
CA HIS A 122 20.42 -20.62 -36.04
C HIS A 122 21.28 -19.74 -36.97
N HIS A 123 21.98 -18.71 -36.46
CA HIS A 123 22.87 -17.84 -37.25
C HIS A 123 24.28 -17.68 -36.64
N THR A 124 24.70 -18.63 -35.81
CA THR A 124 26.12 -18.90 -35.48
C THR A 124 26.56 -20.21 -36.12
#